data_AF-A0A966VUD7-F1
#
_entry.id   AF-A0A966VUD7-F1
#
_cell.length_a   1.000
_cell.length_b   1.000
_cell.length_c   1.000
_cell.angle_alpha   90.00
_cell.angle_beta   90.00
_cell.angle_gamma   90.00
#
_symmetry.space_group_name_H-M   'P 1'
#
loop_
_entity.id
_entity.type
_entity.pdbx_description
1 polymer ?
#
loop_
_entity_poly.entity_id
_entity_poly.type
_entity_poly.pdbx_seq_one_letter_code
_entity_poly.pdbx_strand_id
1 'polypeptide(L)'
;RKTPNYAASVYLGDLLVTCYSPHSRNRRFGNMIGRGYSVKAAQLEMSMVAEGYQASRCIHLINDAEKAPIPIAEMVYKILWEGVHAEEGFKILEQQMV
;
A
#
# COMPACT_ATOMS: atom_id res chain seq x y z
N ARG A 1 -3.49 -19.56 22.30
CA ARG A 1 -3.04 -18.26 21.74
C ARG A 1 -4.20 -17.28 21.89
N LYS A 2 -3.99 -16.06 22.42
CA LYS A 2 -5.04 -15.03 22.45
C LYS A 2 -5.38 -14.64 21.01
N THR A 3 -6.66 -14.60 20.65
CA THR A 3 -7.09 -14.08 19.36
C THR A 3 -6.67 -12.61 19.25
N PRO A 4 -5.94 -12.20 18.21
CA PRO A 4 -5.58 -10.80 18.02
C PRO A 4 -6.85 -9.94 17.88
N ASN A 5 -6.92 -8.86 18.64
CA ASN A 5 -7.99 -7.87 18.54
C ASN A 5 -7.58 -6.79 17.54
N TYR A 6 -7.97 -6.93 16.27
CA TYR A 6 -7.63 -5.97 15.22
C TYR A 6 -8.29 -4.59 15.39
N ALA A 7 -9.35 -4.49 16.20
CA ALA A 7 -9.99 -3.22 16.54
C ALA A 7 -9.26 -2.48 17.67
N ALA A 8 -8.24 -3.08 18.29
CA ALA A 8 -7.42 -2.40 19.28
C ALA A 8 -6.71 -1.19 18.65
N SER A 9 -6.54 -0.13 19.44
CA SER A 9 -5.94 1.15 19.00
C SER A 9 -4.58 0.97 18.32
N VAL A 10 -3.78 -0.01 18.78
CA VAL A 10 -2.47 -0.32 18.20
C VAL A 10 -2.51 -0.78 16.75
N TYR A 11 -3.65 -1.28 16.25
CA TYR A 11 -3.83 -1.69 14.86
C TYR A 11 -4.71 -0.70 14.10
N LEU A 12 -5.97 -0.55 14.55
CA LEU A 12 -6.93 0.31 13.84
C LEU A 12 -6.57 1.79 13.97
N GLY A 13 -6.11 2.24 15.14
CA GLY A 13 -5.68 3.62 15.35
C GLY A 13 -4.45 3.97 14.50
N ASP A 14 -3.47 3.07 14.47
CA ASP A 14 -2.25 3.23 13.66
C ASP A 14 -2.55 3.25 12.15
N LEU A 15 -3.45 2.37 11.68
CA LEU A 15 -3.93 2.39 10.31
C LEU A 15 -4.57 3.73 9.96
N LEU A 16 -5.52 4.19 10.79
CA LEU A 16 -6.27 5.43 10.51
C LEU A 16 -5.35 6.66 10.53
N VAL A 17 -4.47 6.81 11.52
CA VAL A 17 -3.54 7.94 11.56
C VAL A 17 -2.57 7.90 10.37
N THR A 18 -2.12 6.72 9.95
CA THR A 18 -1.25 6.58 8.77
C THR A 18 -1.98 6.92 7.47
N CYS A 19 -3.25 6.54 7.32
CA CYS A 19 -4.04 6.83 6.12
C CYS A 19 -4.50 8.30 6.02
N TYR A 20 -4.85 8.94 7.14
CA TYR A 20 -5.48 10.26 7.15
C TYR A 20 -4.56 11.42 7.56
N SER A 21 -3.40 11.16 8.18
CA SER A 21 -2.48 12.23 8.57
C SER A 21 -1.74 12.81 7.35
N PRO A 22 -1.62 14.15 7.20
CA PRO A 22 -0.76 14.75 6.18
C PRO A 22 0.73 14.53 6.47
N HIS A 23 1.10 14.17 7.70
CA HIS A 23 2.48 13.88 8.10
C HIS A 23 2.90 12.44 7.76
N SER A 24 1.96 11.58 7.33
CA SER A 24 2.26 10.21 6.93
C SER A 24 3.08 10.19 5.64
N ARG A 25 4.28 9.62 5.72
CA ARG A 25 5.17 9.41 4.56
C ARG A 25 4.54 8.46 3.56
N ASN A 26 3.95 7.36 4.02
CA ASN A 26 3.27 6.40 3.12
C ASN A 26 2.11 7.06 2.38
N ARG A 27 1.32 7.92 3.06
CA ARG A 27 0.24 8.65 2.41
C ARG A 27 0.76 9.66 1.39
N ARG A 28 1.80 10.43 1.73
CA ARG A 28 2.44 11.36 0.80
C ARG A 28 2.96 10.63 -0.43
N PHE A 29 3.65 9.50 -0.25
CA PHE A 29 4.13 8.65 -1.33
C PHE A 29 2.98 8.16 -2.22
N GLY A 30 1.96 7.54 -1.62
CA GLY A 30 0.78 7.05 -2.35
C GLY A 30 0.07 8.15 -3.14
N ASN A 31 -0.04 9.36 -2.59
CA ASN A 31 -0.62 10.51 -3.29
C ASN A 31 0.19 10.92 -4.54
N MET A 32 1.52 10.85 -4.48
CA MET A 32 2.37 11.14 -5.64
C MET A 32 2.17 10.07 -6.73
N ILE A 33 2.16 8.80 -6.35
CA ILE A 33 1.90 7.69 -7.27
C ILE A 33 0.52 7.82 -7.92
N GLY A 34 -0.52 8.14 -7.12
CA GLY A 34 -1.88 8.37 -7.62
C GLY A 34 -1.99 9.58 -8.56
N ARG A 35 -1.09 10.56 -8.45
CA ARG A 35 -0.99 11.70 -9.39
C ARG A 35 -0.20 11.37 -10.67
N GLY A 36 0.27 10.13 -10.83
CA GLY A 36 1.00 9.67 -12.01
C GLY A 36 2.53 9.81 -11.94
N TYR A 37 3.08 10.16 -10.77
CA TYR A 37 4.54 10.17 -10.60
C TYR A 37 5.07 8.74 -10.64
N SER A 38 6.24 8.56 -11.27
CA SER A 38 6.96 7.29 -11.16
C SER A 38 7.48 7.09 -9.73
N VAL A 39 7.65 5.83 -9.34
CA VAL A 39 8.23 5.47 -8.03
C VAL A 39 9.57 6.16 -7.81
N LYS A 40 10.43 6.19 -8.83
CA LYS A 40 11.73 6.85 -8.76
C LYS A 40 11.61 8.36 -8.53
N ALA A 41 10.70 9.03 -9.24
CA ALA A 41 10.44 10.46 -9.05
C ALA A 41 9.89 10.76 -7.64
N ALA A 42 8.95 9.94 -7.16
CA ALA A 42 8.39 10.10 -5.82
C ALA A 42 9.44 9.88 -4.71
N GLN A 43 10.33 8.90 -4.86
CA GLN A 43 11.43 8.65 -3.91
C GLN A 43 12.45 9.81 -3.87
N LEU A 44 12.79 10.38 -5.03
CA LEU A 44 13.71 11.53 -5.11
C LEU A 44 13.12 12.76 -4.41
N GLU A 45 11.83 13.04 -4.62
CA GLU A 45 11.15 14.19 -4.02
C GLU A 45 11.01 14.09 -2.49
N MET A 46 10.76 12.89 -1.97
CA MET A 46 10.43 12.72 -0.56
C MET A 46 11.63 12.77 0.39
N SER A 47 12.86 12.64 -0.11
CA SER A 47 14.11 12.57 0.70
C SER A 47 14.12 11.51 1.82
N MET A 48 13.07 10.67 1.90
CA MET A 48 12.82 9.67 2.92
C MET A 48 12.15 8.46 2.28
N VAL A 49 12.50 7.26 2.75
CA VAL A 49 11.92 6.00 2.27
C VAL A 49 10.55 5.79 2.93
N ALA A 50 9.50 5.60 2.12
CA ALA A 50 8.20 5.12 2.61
C ALA A 50 8.29 3.61 2.88
N GLU A 51 8.11 3.18 4.14
CA GLU A 51 8.24 1.75 4.48
C GLU A 51 7.24 0.86 3.73
N GLY A 52 6.07 1.40 3.37
CA GLY A 52 5.05 0.72 2.57
C GLY A 52 5.54 0.26 1.19
N TYR A 53 6.54 0.92 0.61
CA TYR A 53 7.12 0.52 -0.68
C TYR A 53 7.83 -0.83 -0.60
N GLN A 54 8.70 -1.03 0.40
CA GLN A 54 9.39 -2.30 0.58
C GLN A 54 8.46 -3.35 1.20
N ALA A 55 7.59 -2.93 2.12
CA ALA A 55 6.62 -3.84 2.76
C ALA A 55 5.68 -4.49 1.74
N SER A 56 5.24 -3.77 0.68
CA SER A 56 4.37 -4.36 -0.34
C SER A 56 5.03 -5.54 -1.07
N ARG A 57 6.33 -5.44 -1.37
CA ARG A 57 7.09 -6.54 -1.95
C ARG A 57 7.23 -7.72 -0.99
N CYS A 58 7.51 -7.45 0.29
CA CYS A 58 7.59 -8.51 1.29
C CYS A 58 6.25 -9.24 1.45
N ILE A 59 5.13 -8.50 1.49
CA ILE A 59 3.79 -9.09 1.59
C ILE A 59 3.49 -9.97 0.37
N HIS A 60 3.79 -9.51 -0.84
CA HIS A 60 3.62 -10.32 -2.05
C HIS A 60 4.43 -11.63 -1.98
N LEU A 61 5.71 -11.56 -1.61
CA LEU A 61 6.57 -12.74 -1.47
C LEU A 61 6.09 -13.72 -0.38
N ILE A 62 5.54 -13.22 0.74
CA ILE A 62 4.94 -14.09 1.76
C ILE A 62 3.67 -14.73 1.22
N ASN A 63 2.84 -13.96 0.51
CA ASN A 63 1.58 -14.44 -0.04
C ASN A 63 1.77 -15.46 -1.17
N ASP A 64 2.96 -15.53 -1.78
CA ASP A 64 3.30 -16.62 -2.71
C ASP A 64 3.21 -18.00 -2.06
N ALA A 65 3.47 -18.11 -0.75
CA ALA A 65 3.31 -19.35 -0.01
C ALA A 65 1.88 -19.51 0.55
N GLU A 66 1.31 -18.44 1.10
CA GLU A 66 0.02 -18.48 1.81
C GLU A 66 -1.19 -18.53 0.86
N LYS A 67 -1.05 -18.02 -0.38
CA LYS A 67 -2.10 -17.93 -1.40
C LYS A 67 -3.40 -17.28 -0.88
N ALA A 68 -3.29 -16.34 0.04
CA ALA A 68 -4.45 -15.65 0.61
C ALA A 68 -5.02 -14.62 -0.39
N PRO A 69 -6.36 -14.42 -0.41
CA PRO A 69 -7.00 -13.40 -1.23
C PRO A 69 -6.79 -12.02 -0.61
N ILE A 70 -5.72 -11.32 -1.02
CA ILE A 70 -5.36 -9.97 -0.56
C ILE A 70 -5.33 -8.95 -1.72
N PRO A 71 -6.45 -8.75 -2.43
CA PRO A 71 -6.48 -8.00 -3.70
C PRO A 71 -5.89 -6.59 -3.60
N ILE A 72 -6.16 -5.87 -2.50
CA ILE A 72 -5.62 -4.52 -2.28
C ILE A 72 -4.10 -4.54 -2.19
N ALA A 73 -3.53 -5.42 -1.36
CA ALA A 73 -2.08 -5.49 -1.17
C ALA A 73 -1.36 -5.95 -2.44
N GLU A 74 -1.98 -6.87 -3.17
CA GLU A 74 -1.49 -7.35 -4.45
C GLU A 74 -1.46 -6.21 -5.49
N MET A 75 -2.53 -5.44 -5.61
CA MET A 75 -2.56 -4.30 -6.54
C MET A 75 -1.55 -3.21 -6.14
N VAL A 76 -1.37 -2.94 -4.85
CA VAL A 76 -0.33 -2.03 -4.37
C VAL A 76 1.05 -2.52 -4.80
N TYR A 77 1.34 -3.83 -4.72
CA TYR A 77 2.58 -4.39 -5.23
C TYR A 77 2.73 -4.14 -6.74
N LYS A 78 1.70 -4.47 -7.54
CA LYS A 78 1.72 -4.30 -9.00
C LYS A 78 1.95 -2.86 -9.44
N ILE A 79 1.30 -1.90 -8.78
CA ILE A 79 1.50 -0.47 -9.05
C ILE A 79 2.94 -0.05 -8.74
N LEU A 80 3.47 -0.50 -7.61
CA LEU A 80 4.77 -0.03 -7.12
C LEU A 80 5.97 -0.76 -7.75
N TRP A 81 5.81 -2.00 -8.19
CA TRP A 81 6.92 -2.86 -8.61
C TRP A 81 6.79 -3.37 -10.05
N GLU A 82 5.57 -3.51 -10.58
CA GLU A 82 5.32 -4.02 -11.94
C GLU A 82 4.91 -2.91 -12.93
N GLY A 83 4.79 -1.67 -12.46
CA GLY A 83 4.52 -0.51 -13.31
C GLY A 83 3.06 -0.37 -13.75
N VAL A 84 2.12 -1.01 -13.06
CA VAL A 84 0.69 -0.78 -13.30
C VAL A 84 0.35 0.67 -12.96
N HIS A 85 -0.33 1.38 -13.87
CA HIS A 85 -0.79 2.73 -13.61
C HIS A 85 -1.83 2.74 -12.49
N ALA A 86 -1.71 3.65 -11.53
CA ALA A 86 -2.55 3.69 -10.35
C ALA A 86 -4.06 3.82 -10.67
N GLU A 87 -4.41 4.61 -11.69
CA GLU A 87 -5.79 4.74 -12.15
C GLU A 87 -6.36 3.42 -12.67
N GLU A 88 -5.59 2.71 -13.50
CA GLU A 88 -5.99 1.42 -14.05
C GLU A 88 -6.09 0.35 -12.96
N GLY A 89 -5.09 0.30 -12.08
CA GLY A 89 -5.08 -0.61 -10.95
C GLY A 89 -6.29 -0.41 -10.02
N PHE A 90 -6.71 0.84 -9.81
CA PHE A 90 -7.90 1.15 -9.04
C PHE A 90 -9.19 0.67 -9.72
N LYS A 91 -9.33 0.86 -11.04
CA LYS A 91 -10.49 0.36 -11.81
C LYS A 91 -10.61 -1.17 -11.73
N ILE A 92 -9.48 -1.87 -11.85
CA ILE A 92 -9.43 -3.33 -11.71
C ILE A 92 -9.88 -3.75 -10.30
N LEU A 93 -9.38 -3.06 -9.25
CA LEU A 93 -9.78 -3.34 -7.87
C LEU A 93 -11.27 -3.11 -7.64
N GLU A 94 -11.82 -2.00 -8.14
CA GLU A 94 -13.23 -1.67 -8.01
C GLU A 94 -14.11 -2.78 -8.59
N GLN A 95 -13.78 -3.30 -9.77
CA GLN A 95 -14.51 -4.40 -10.40
C GLN A 95 -14.40 -5.74 -9.65
N GLN A 96 -13.35 -5.93 -8.85
CA GLN A 96 -13.15 -7.18 -8.08
C GLN A 96 -13.80 -7.15 -6.69
N MET A 97 -14.01 -5.95 -6.14
CA MET A 97 -14.47 -5.75 -4.77
C MET A 97 -15.95 -5.36 -4.66
N VAL A 98 -16.57 -4.96 -5.77
CA VAL A 98 -18.01 -4.71 -5.89
C VAL A 98 -18.69 -5.94 -6.47
#